data_AF-A0A3S5ALN4-F1
#
_entry.id   AF-A0A3S5ALN4-F1
#
_cell.length_a   1.000
_cell.length_b   1.000
_cell.length_c   1.000
_cell.angle_alpha   90.00
_cell.angle_beta   90.00
_cell.angle_gamma   90.00
#
_symmetry.space_group_name_H-M   'P 1'
#
loop_
_entity.id
_entity.type
_entity.pdbx_description
1 polymer ?
#
loop_
_entity_poly.entity_id
_entity_poly.type
_entity_poly.pdbx_seq_one_letter_code
_entity_poly.pdbx_strand_id
1 'polypeptide(L)'
;MRRNPAHGDAAQKPMDRGFILLLLLVSITGIALLVGRDTSLMGALLAVHLGAVMALFLTLPYGKFAHGFYRTAALLKWAIEKRRKA
;
A
#
# COMPACT_ATOMS: atom_id res chain seq x y z
N MET A 1 17.50 -22.02 2.05
CA MET A 1 16.15 -22.43 2.52
C MET A 1 15.12 -22.12 1.43
N ARG A 2 14.56 -23.13 0.77
CA ARG A 2 13.59 -22.97 -0.33
C ARG A 2 12.18 -22.99 0.26
N ARG A 3 11.53 -21.83 0.31
CA ARG A 3 10.21 -21.64 0.94
C ARG A 3 9.16 -22.41 0.13
N ASN A 4 8.38 -23.27 0.78
CA ASN A 4 7.40 -24.14 0.14
C ASN A 4 6.34 -23.26 -0.61
N PRO A 5 6.15 -23.44 -1.93
CA PRO A 5 5.31 -22.57 -2.78
C PRO A 5 3.85 -22.47 -2.34
N ALA A 6 3.35 -23.39 -1.50
CA ALA A 6 2.01 -23.31 -0.91
C ALA A 6 1.85 -22.21 0.17
N HIS A 7 2.93 -21.58 0.65
CA HIS A 7 2.90 -20.60 1.75
C HIS A 7 2.67 -19.14 1.31
N GLY A 8 2.05 -18.92 0.15
CA GLY A 8 1.67 -17.59 -0.30
C GLY A 8 0.72 -17.65 -1.48
N ASP A 9 -0.32 -16.84 -1.44
CA ASP A 9 -1.28 -16.78 -2.53
C ASP A 9 -0.64 -16.11 -3.76
N ALA A 10 -0.43 -16.89 -4.81
CA ALA A 10 0.22 -16.44 -6.04
C ALA A 10 -0.59 -15.32 -6.72
N ALA A 11 -1.92 -15.31 -6.52
CA ALA A 11 -2.82 -14.29 -7.04
C ALA A 11 -2.58 -12.89 -6.43
N GLN A 12 -1.92 -12.80 -5.28
CA GLN A 12 -1.63 -11.51 -4.64
C GLN A 12 -0.32 -10.84 -5.10
N LYS A 13 0.56 -11.56 -5.80
CA LYS A 13 1.82 -11.01 -6.35
C LYS A 13 1.66 -9.82 -7.32
N PRO A 14 0.69 -9.76 -8.25
CA PRO A 14 0.54 -8.61 -9.15
C PRO A 14 0.10 -7.34 -8.42
N MET A 15 -0.77 -7.47 -7.40
CA MET A 15 -1.27 -6.33 -6.63
C MET A 15 -0.17 -5.68 -5.78
N ASP A 16 0.69 -6.47 -5.15
CA ASP A 16 1.84 -5.95 -4.39
C ASP A 16 2.80 -5.16 -5.29
N ARG A 17 3.03 -5.62 -6.53
CA ARG A 17 3.90 -4.91 -7.49
C ARG A 17 3.29 -3.58 -7.93
N GLY A 18 1.98 -3.55 -8.18
CA GLY A 18 1.26 -2.31 -8.50
C GLY A 18 1.37 -1.29 -7.37
N PHE A 19 1.21 -1.73 -6.12
CA PHE A 19 1.34 -0.86 -4.96
C PHE A 19 2.76 -0.31 -4.76
N ILE A 20 3.79 -1.16 -4.92
CA ILE A 20 5.20 -0.72 -4.86
C ILE A 20 5.51 0.31 -5.96
N LEU A 21 4.99 0.10 -7.18
CA LEU A 21 5.16 1.04 -8.28
C LEU A 21 4.50 2.39 -7.96
N LEU A 22 3.28 2.39 -7.41
CA LEU A 22 2.58 3.61 -6.99
C LEU A 22 3.34 4.37 -5.91
N LEU A 23 3.89 3.67 -4.90
CA LEU A 23 4.73 4.28 -3.87
C LEU A 23 5.95 4.97 -4.48
N LEU A 24 6.66 4.27 -5.37
CA LEU A 24 7.83 4.83 -6.05
C LEU A 24 7.45 6.05 -6.88
N LEU A 25 6.33 5.99 -7.60
CA LEU A 25 5.84 7.07 -8.45
C LEU A 25 5.44 8.31 -7.62
N VAL A 26 4.77 8.13 -6.47
CA VAL A 26 4.48 9.22 -5.52
C VAL A 26 5.77 9.83 -4.98
N SER A 27 6.77 9.03 -4.60
CA SER A 27 8.05 9.54 -4.11
C SER A 27 8.81 10.34 -5.18
N ILE A 28 8.89 9.82 -6.41
CA ILE A 28 9.57 10.49 -7.53
C ILE A 28 8.86 11.81 -7.87
N THR A 29 7.53 11.79 -7.98
CA THR A 29 6.75 12.99 -8.31
C THR A 29 6.81 14.05 -7.22
N GLY A 30 6.91 13.66 -5.94
CA GLY A 30 7.11 14.58 -4.83
C GLY A 30 8.49 15.27 -4.85
N ILE A 31 9.56 14.52 -5.15
CA ILE A 31 10.90 15.10 -5.32
C ILE A 31 10.94 15.98 -6.58
N ALA A 32 10.30 15.54 -7.67
CA ALA A 32 10.21 16.30 -8.91
C ALA A 32 9.46 17.63 -8.72
N LEU A 33 8.44 17.67 -7.86
CA LEU A 33 7.75 18.91 -7.47
C LEU A 33 8.68 19.87 -6.73
N LEU A 34 9.54 19.37 -5.85
CA LEU A 34 10.51 20.20 -5.13
C LEU A 34 11.53 20.85 -6.10
N VAL A 35 11.98 20.09 -7.10
CA VAL A 35 12.94 20.55 -8.12
C VAL A 35 12.27 21.48 -9.14
N GLY A 36 11.04 21.17 -9.56
CA GLY A 36 10.29 21.88 -10.60
C GLY A 36 9.47 23.08 -10.10
N ARG A 37 9.59 23.42 -8.82
CA ARG A 37 8.84 24.49 -8.12
C ARG A 37 8.75 25.81 -8.89
N ASP A 38 9.84 26.29 -9.45
CA ASP A 38 9.89 27.63 -10.09
C ASP A 38 9.56 27.59 -11.60
N THR A 39 9.02 26.46 -12.08
CA THR A 39 8.77 26.22 -13.52
C THR A 39 7.28 26.31 -13.84
N SER A 40 6.94 26.77 -15.06
CA SER A 40 5.56 26.78 -15.59
C SER A 40 4.89 25.40 -15.62
N LEU A 41 5.69 24.32 -15.58
CA LEU A 41 5.23 22.94 -15.48
C LEU A 41 4.74 22.52 -14.08
N MET A 42 4.83 23.40 -13.08
CA MET A 42 4.43 23.09 -11.70
C MET A 42 2.98 22.61 -11.60
N GLY A 43 2.06 23.21 -12.37
CA GLY A 43 0.65 22.78 -12.39
C GLY A 43 0.44 21.36 -12.90
N ALA A 44 1.18 20.95 -13.95
CA ALA A 44 1.11 19.60 -14.49
C ALA A 44 1.72 18.57 -13.53
N LEU A 45 2.86 18.89 -12.91
CA LEU A 45 3.49 18.05 -11.88
C LEU A 45 2.57 17.85 -10.66
N LEU A 46 1.85 18.90 -10.25
CA LEU A 46 0.88 18.84 -9.16
C LEU A 46 -0.28 17.90 -9.50
N ALA A 47 -0.86 18.01 -10.70
CA ALA A 47 -1.93 17.13 -11.14
C ALA A 47 -1.50 15.65 -11.16
N VAL A 48 -0.29 15.38 -11.66
CA VAL A 48 0.28 14.02 -11.69
C VAL A 48 0.52 13.50 -10.27
N HIS A 49 1.09 14.31 -9.37
CA HIS A 49 1.34 13.90 -7.99
C HIS A 49 0.04 13.62 -7.24
N LEU A 50 -0.96 14.49 -7.37
CA LEU A 50 -2.27 14.30 -6.72
C LEU A 50 -2.99 13.05 -7.25
N GLY A 51 -2.93 12.80 -8.56
CA GLY A 51 -3.48 11.59 -9.16
C GLY A 51 -2.81 10.31 -8.62
N ALA A 52 -1.48 10.32 -8.47
CA ALA A 52 -0.72 9.21 -7.91
C ALA A 52 -1.07 8.96 -6.42
N VAL A 53 -1.20 10.03 -5.62
CA VAL A 53 -1.62 9.94 -4.21
C VAL A 53 -3.05 9.40 -4.11
N MET A 54 -3.96 9.87 -4.96
CA MET A 54 -5.34 9.37 -4.99
C MET A 54 -5.40 7.89 -5.37
N ALA A 55 -4.62 7.45 -6.36
CA ALA A 55 -4.51 6.04 -6.73
C ALA A 55 -3.90 5.19 -5.60
N LEU A 56 -2.92 5.71 -4.87
CA LEU A 56 -2.37 5.07 -3.68
C LEU A 56 -3.47 4.88 -2.62
N PHE A 57 -4.21 5.94 -2.30
CA PHE A 57 -5.30 5.88 -1.33
C PHE A 57 -6.44 4.95 -1.75
N LEU A 58 -6.79 4.93 -3.03
CA LEU A 58 -7.81 4.03 -3.56
C LEU A 58 -7.32 2.57 -3.51
N THR A 59 -6.03 2.29 -3.68
CA THR A 59 -5.49 0.93 -3.65
C THR A 59 -5.18 0.41 -2.23
N LEU A 60 -5.07 1.29 -1.23
CA LEU A 60 -4.91 0.92 0.19
C LEU A 60 -6.01 -0.02 0.73
N PRO A 61 -7.32 0.26 0.56
CA PRO A 61 -8.39 -0.62 1.05
C PRO A 61 -8.50 -1.92 0.25
N TYR A 62 -8.11 -1.94 -1.03
CA TYR A 62 -8.14 -3.14 -1.86
C TYR A 62 -6.88 -4.02 -1.73
N GLY A 63 -5.79 -3.49 -1.14
CA GLY A 63 -4.53 -4.19 -0.95
C GLY A 63 -4.48 -5.16 0.24
N LYS A 64 -3.36 -5.88 0.38
CA LYS A 64 -3.07 -6.76 1.53
C LYS A 64 -3.09 -6.05 2.89
N PHE A 65 -3.00 -4.72 2.93
CA PHE A 65 -2.98 -3.94 4.17
C PHE A 65 -4.32 -3.98 4.91
N ALA A 66 -5.44 -3.95 4.19
CA ALA A 66 -6.77 -4.15 4.79
C ALA A 66 -6.88 -5.55 5.41
N HIS A 67 -6.42 -6.58 4.68
CA HIS A 67 -6.44 -7.97 5.17
C HIS A 67 -5.55 -8.19 6.41
N GLY A 68 -4.41 -7.51 6.48
CA GLY A 68 -3.53 -7.51 7.66
C GLY A 68 -4.27 -7.06 8.92
N PHE A 69 -5.07 -5.99 8.83
CA PHE A 69 -5.85 -5.45 9.94
C PHE A 69 -6.92 -6.44 10.45
N TYR A 70 -7.64 -7.09 9.54
CA TYR A 70 -8.60 -8.14 9.90
C TYR A 70 -7.94 -9.33 10.59
N ARG A 71 -6.73 -9.71 10.15
CA ARG A 71 -5.98 -10.81 10.77
C ARG A 71 -5.52 -10.47 12.19
N THR A 72 -5.07 -9.24 12.45
CA THR A 72 -4.75 -8.79 13.82
C THR A 72 -6.01 -8.70 14.68
N ALA A 73 -7.13 -8.23 14.14
CA ALA A 73 -8.40 -8.19 14.84
C ALA A 73 -8.89 -9.60 15.23
N ALA A 74 -8.74 -10.59 14.33
CA ALA A 74 -9.08 -11.99 14.62
C ALA A 74 -8.17 -12.60 15.70
N LEU A 75 -6.87 -12.34 15.66
CA LEU A 75 -5.93 -12.77 16.70
C LEU A 75 -6.20 -12.09 18.05
N LEU A 76 -6.55 -10.81 18.03
CA LEU A 76 -6.93 -10.06 19.23
C LEU A 76 -8.24 -10.62 19.83
N LYS A 77 -9.26 -10.86 19.00
CA LYS A 77 -10.51 -11.51 19.42
C LYS A 77 -10.25 -12.87 20.04
N TRP A 78 -9.40 -13.69 19.41
CA TRP A 78 -9.03 -15.00 19.93
C TRP A 78 -8.25 -14.91 21.25
N ALA A 79 -7.33 -13.96 21.37
CA ALA A 79 -6.58 -13.71 22.61
C ALA A 79 -7.53 -13.29 23.76
N ILE A 80 -8.54 -12.47 23.47
CA ILE A 80 -9.56 -12.05 24.43
C ILE A 80 -10.45 -13.24 24.85
N GLU A 81 -10.94 -14.04 23.89
CA GLU A 81 -11.76 -15.22 24.20
C GLU A 81 -11.01 -16.29 24.98
N LYS A 82 -9.73 -16.51 24.67
CA LYS A 82 -8.87 -17.47 25.40
C LYS A 82 -8.64 -17.03 26.85
N ARG A 83 -8.50 -15.72 27.11
CA ARG A 83 -8.36 -15.19 28.47
C ARG A 83 -9.65 -15.22 29.28
N ARG A 84 -10.81 -15.17 28.64
CA ARG A 84 -12.13 -15.22 29.32
C ARG A 84 -12.59 -16.66 29.64
N LYS A 85 -12.02 -17.66 28.96
CA LYS A 85 -12.27 -19.09 29.21
C LYS A 85 -11.26 -19.73 30.18
N ALA A 86 -10.25 -19.00 30.64
CA ALA A 86 -9.31 -19.41 31.70
C ALA A 86 -9.79 -18.82 33.04
#